data_AF-A0A7R9R3G0-F1
#
_entry.id   AF-A0A7R9R3G0-F1
#
_cell.length_a   1.000
_cell.length_b   1.000
_cell.length_c   1.000
_cell.angle_alpha   90.00
_cell.angle_beta   90.00
_cell.angle_gamma   90.00
#
_symmetry.space_group_name_H-M   'P 1'
#
loop_
_entity.id
_entity.type
_entity.pdbx_description
1 polymer ?
#
loop_
_entity_poly.entity_id
_entity_poly.type
_entity_poly.pdbx_seq_one_letter_code
_entity_poly.pdbx_strand_id
1 'polypeptide(L)'
;MIEGGKTINKFRKALVLIGKKPFLPTLKDLKNKDLKNLANRLKGDSDKETLTNLLEWQDRNVLGWTDRMYLFPILYILLIISFYLLPINPSIKPIFVLIFVLLAFVNITRVLSYFLPIIGLILLLFSWLFSINPLQVQKTISISTLIGLSIVFGALVAILVLLLLKYRSIKSRIPDFKLEDISKLSLPVNKILKYKLAVCRDYAKLTAALLFNLYPNAKIYFFTIPWHVATAIKIGGKYYILDRQLPVLRTDEWLIRWNRKDADVYTSELIRNSEGKLVDVDFKYHEKVFFILKKPWMQINWQRELQKC
;
A
#
# COMPACT_ATOMS: atom_id res chain seq x y z
N MET A 1 -11.64 32.67 11.27
CA MET A 1 -11.29 31.74 10.17
C MET A 1 -9.88 31.12 10.26
N ILE A 2 -9.13 31.23 11.37
CA ILE A 2 -7.73 30.75 11.48
C ILE A 2 -7.58 29.45 12.30
N GLU A 3 -8.61 29.02 13.04
CA GLU A 3 -8.52 27.84 13.92
C GLU A 3 -8.67 26.48 13.19
N GLY A 4 -9.25 26.45 11.99
CA GLY A 4 -9.40 25.21 11.22
C GLY A 4 -8.08 24.56 10.79
N GLY A 5 -7.01 25.34 10.63
CA GLY A 5 -5.71 24.85 10.17
C GLY A 5 -4.93 24.04 11.23
N LYS A 6 -5.08 24.39 12.53
CA LYS A 6 -4.39 23.68 13.62
C LYS A 6 -4.99 22.29 13.86
N THR A 7 -6.30 22.16 13.77
CA THR A 7 -7.02 20.90 14.01
C THR A 7 -6.76 19.90 12.89
N ILE A 8 -6.75 20.35 11.62
CA ILE A 8 -6.40 19.51 10.45
C ILE A 8 -4.96 19.00 10.56
N ASN A 9 -4.01 19.83 11.01
CA ASN A 9 -2.62 19.44 11.14
C ASN A 9 -2.39 18.45 12.30
N LYS A 10 -3.16 18.58 13.38
CA LYS A 10 -3.14 17.64 14.53
C LYS A 10 -3.75 16.28 14.15
N PHE A 11 -4.85 16.26 13.39
CA PHE A 11 -5.44 15.03 12.86
C PHE A 11 -4.51 14.34 11.84
N ARG A 12 -3.84 15.11 10.98
CA ARG A 12 -2.84 14.61 10.04
C ARG A 12 -1.62 14.01 10.75
N LYS A 13 -1.11 14.66 11.81
CA LYS A 13 -0.05 14.12 12.67
C LYS A 13 -0.50 12.86 13.43
N ALA A 14 -1.73 12.82 13.94
CA ALA A 14 -2.28 11.65 14.62
C ALA A 14 -2.46 10.44 13.67
N LEU A 15 -2.95 10.66 12.45
CA LEU A 15 -3.01 9.62 11.41
C LEU A 15 -1.62 9.11 11.02
N VAL A 16 -0.62 10.00 11.02
CA VAL A 16 0.80 9.65 10.78
C VAL A 16 1.41 8.86 11.95
N LEU A 17 0.94 9.07 13.19
CA LEU A 17 1.42 8.40 14.40
C LEU A 17 0.73 7.04 14.67
N ILE A 18 -0.54 6.88 14.32
CA ILE A 18 -1.29 5.64 14.55
C ILE A 18 -0.81 4.49 13.63
N GLY A 19 -0.20 4.82 12.50
CA GLY A 19 0.56 3.86 11.71
C GLY A 19 2.05 3.94 12.04
N LYS A 20 2.59 3.00 12.84
CA LYS A 20 3.97 2.55 12.57
C LYS A 20 4.04 2.30 11.08
N LYS A 21 4.76 3.14 10.35
CA LYS A 21 4.50 3.27 8.93
C LYS A 21 4.75 1.93 8.28
N PRO A 22 3.77 1.37 7.53
CA PRO A 22 3.80 -0.02 7.08
C PRO A 22 5.06 -0.35 6.28
N PHE A 23 5.76 0.65 5.75
CA PHE A 23 7.02 0.54 5.01
C PHE A 23 8.30 0.54 5.86
N LEU A 24 8.24 0.66 7.20
CA LEU A 24 9.44 0.59 8.04
C LEU A 24 9.83 -0.88 8.28
N PRO A 25 11.11 -1.27 8.09
CA PRO A 25 11.54 -2.63 8.41
C PRO A 25 11.55 -2.86 9.93
N THR A 26 11.12 -4.05 10.33
CA THR A 26 11.15 -4.49 11.73
C THR A 26 12.54 -5.06 12.10
N LEU A 27 12.82 -5.21 13.39
CA LEU A 27 14.02 -5.92 13.85
C LEU A 27 14.15 -7.34 13.30
N LYS A 28 13.01 -8.03 13.14
CA LYS A 28 12.96 -9.36 12.54
C LYS A 28 13.36 -9.32 11.06
N ASP A 29 12.92 -8.28 10.34
CA ASP A 29 13.32 -8.07 8.95
C ASP A 29 14.83 -7.82 8.85
N LEU A 30 15.39 -6.96 9.71
CA LEU A 30 16.82 -6.61 9.70
C LEU A 30 17.74 -7.77 10.11
N LYS A 31 17.26 -8.68 10.97
CA LYS A 31 18.00 -9.89 11.39
C LYS A 31 17.88 -11.05 10.40
N ASN A 32 17.11 -10.91 9.32
CA ASN A 32 16.93 -11.97 8.33
C ASN A 32 18.26 -12.32 7.62
N LYS A 33 18.63 -13.61 7.63
CA LYS A 33 19.90 -14.10 7.05
C LYS A 33 19.94 -13.95 5.53
N ASP A 34 18.84 -14.23 4.84
CA ASP A 34 18.77 -14.13 3.38
C ASP A 34 18.93 -12.69 2.91
N LEU A 35 18.33 -11.74 3.65
CA LEU A 35 18.49 -10.31 3.43
C LEU A 35 19.96 -9.88 3.59
N LYS A 36 20.65 -10.33 4.64
CA LYS A 36 22.07 -10.04 4.87
C LYS A 36 22.96 -10.59 3.77
N ASN A 37 22.73 -11.84 3.39
CA ASN A 37 23.46 -12.48 2.30
C ASN A 37 23.23 -11.74 0.97
N LEU A 38 22.00 -11.34 0.70
CA LEU A 38 21.66 -10.55 -0.47
C LEU A 38 22.34 -9.18 -0.44
N ALA A 39 22.27 -8.47 0.69
CA ALA A 39 22.94 -7.18 0.85
C ALA A 39 24.44 -7.29 0.54
N ASN A 40 25.13 -8.26 1.13
CA ASN A 40 26.56 -8.48 0.89
C ASN A 40 26.88 -8.76 -0.59
N ARG A 41 26.01 -9.50 -1.30
CA ARG A 41 26.17 -9.78 -2.73
C ARG A 41 25.95 -8.56 -3.62
N LEU A 42 25.15 -7.59 -3.17
CA LEU A 42 24.82 -6.38 -3.93
C LEU A 42 25.78 -5.22 -3.63
N LYS A 43 26.65 -5.36 -2.63
CA LYS A 43 27.69 -4.38 -2.31
C LYS A 43 28.69 -4.32 -3.45
N GLY A 44 28.84 -3.14 -4.05
CA GLY A 44 29.87 -2.84 -5.05
C GLY A 44 31.10 -2.18 -4.43
N ASP A 45 32.04 -1.78 -5.28
CA ASP A 45 33.28 -1.10 -4.89
C ASP A 45 33.06 0.39 -4.58
N SER A 46 31.93 0.94 -5.02
CA SER A 46 31.51 2.31 -4.74
C SER A 46 30.05 2.41 -4.28
N ASP A 47 29.71 3.54 -3.66
CA ASP A 47 28.31 3.84 -3.31
C ASP A 47 27.41 3.87 -4.53
N LYS A 48 27.86 4.51 -5.62
CA LYS A 48 27.10 4.58 -6.88
C LYS A 48 26.78 3.19 -7.42
N GLU A 49 27.77 2.32 -7.45
CA GLU A 49 27.62 0.94 -7.90
C GLU A 49 26.69 0.16 -6.97
N THR A 50 26.88 0.26 -5.65
CA THR A 50 26.03 -0.40 -4.64
C THR A 50 24.56 0.00 -4.80
N LEU A 51 24.25 1.30 -4.94
CA LEU A 51 22.88 1.77 -5.13
C LEU A 51 22.29 1.33 -6.47
N THR A 52 23.11 1.25 -7.52
CA THR A 52 22.69 0.76 -8.84
C THR A 52 22.39 -0.74 -8.79
N ASN A 53 23.27 -1.54 -8.19
CA ASN A 53 23.08 -2.99 -8.00
C ASN A 53 21.79 -3.30 -7.22
N LEU A 54 21.48 -2.50 -6.19
CA LEU A 54 20.22 -2.62 -5.45
C LEU A 54 19.00 -2.45 -6.36
N LEU A 55 18.95 -1.38 -7.16
CA LEU A 55 17.82 -1.11 -8.05
C LEU A 55 17.73 -2.11 -9.20
N GLU A 56 18.85 -2.48 -9.82
CA GLU A 56 18.87 -3.49 -10.86
C GLU A 56 18.37 -4.84 -10.36
N TRP A 57 18.82 -5.24 -9.17
CA TRP A 57 18.34 -6.48 -8.57
C TRP A 57 16.84 -6.40 -8.29
N GLN A 58 16.34 -5.30 -7.74
CA GLN A 58 14.91 -5.14 -7.46
C GLN A 58 14.07 -5.17 -8.74
N ASP A 59 14.46 -4.43 -9.79
CA ASP A 59 13.74 -4.37 -11.06
C ASP A 59 13.68 -5.75 -11.75
N ARG A 60 14.78 -6.51 -11.71
CA ARG A 60 14.84 -7.86 -12.32
C ARG A 60 14.16 -8.95 -11.49
N ASN A 61 14.13 -8.81 -10.18
CA ASN A 61 13.73 -9.91 -9.28
C ASN A 61 12.42 -9.67 -8.55
N VAL A 62 11.89 -8.44 -8.49
CA VAL A 62 10.67 -8.13 -7.75
C VAL A 62 9.69 -7.46 -8.70
N LEU A 63 8.54 -8.11 -8.91
CA LEU A 63 7.50 -7.61 -9.79
C LEU A 63 6.51 -6.71 -9.03
N GLY A 64 5.94 -5.75 -9.75
CA GLY A 64 4.85 -4.91 -9.24
C GLY A 64 3.60 -5.73 -8.95
N TRP A 65 3.08 -5.64 -7.73
CA TRP A 65 1.89 -6.40 -7.31
C TRP A 65 0.60 -5.59 -7.53
N THR A 66 0.18 -5.49 -8.78
CA THR A 66 -0.97 -4.67 -9.22
C THR A 66 -2.28 -5.07 -8.56
N ASP A 67 -2.55 -6.37 -8.38
CA ASP A 67 -3.80 -6.85 -7.75
C ASP A 67 -3.98 -6.30 -6.33
N ARG A 68 -2.89 -6.25 -5.56
CA ARG A 68 -2.88 -5.70 -4.21
C ARG A 68 -3.05 -4.17 -4.20
N MET A 69 -2.60 -3.50 -5.27
CA MET A 69 -2.75 -2.05 -5.42
C MET A 69 -4.17 -1.65 -5.84
N TYR A 70 -4.80 -2.39 -6.76
CA TYR A 70 -6.05 -1.98 -7.41
C TYR A 70 -7.25 -2.87 -7.08
N LEU A 71 -7.12 -4.20 -7.23
CA LEU A 71 -8.25 -5.10 -7.01
C LEU A 71 -8.70 -5.08 -5.56
N PHE A 72 -7.77 -4.88 -4.64
CA PHE A 72 -8.07 -4.83 -3.22
C PHE A 72 -8.95 -3.61 -2.83
N PRO A 73 -8.60 -2.35 -3.19
CA PRO A 73 -9.53 -1.22 -3.05
C PRO A 73 -10.86 -1.40 -3.78
N ILE A 74 -10.87 -1.99 -4.98
CA ILE A 74 -12.10 -2.25 -5.73
C ILE A 74 -13.02 -3.20 -4.95
N LEU A 75 -12.49 -4.29 -4.39
CA LEU A 75 -13.25 -5.20 -3.52
C LEU A 75 -13.86 -4.45 -2.34
N TYR A 76 -13.12 -3.52 -1.73
CA TYR A 76 -13.61 -2.71 -0.63
C TYR A 76 -14.78 -1.80 -1.04
N ILE A 77 -14.64 -1.11 -2.18
CA ILE A 77 -15.68 -0.24 -2.73
C ILE A 77 -16.94 -1.04 -3.07
N LEU A 78 -16.78 -2.16 -3.79
CA LEU A 78 -17.91 -3.01 -4.18
C LEU A 78 -18.67 -3.49 -2.96
N LEU A 79 -17.97 -3.88 -1.91
CA LEU A 79 -18.64 -4.41 -0.73
C LEU A 79 -19.24 -3.31 0.17
N ILE A 80 -18.72 -2.07 0.16
CA ILE A 80 -19.43 -0.90 0.68
C ILE A 80 -20.73 -0.68 -0.11
N ILE A 81 -20.67 -0.71 -1.45
CA ILE A 81 -21.85 -0.55 -2.31
C ILE A 81 -22.87 -1.65 -2.02
N SER A 82 -22.44 -2.92 -1.89
CA SER A 82 -23.32 -4.03 -1.50
C SER A 82 -24.05 -3.72 -0.21
N PHE A 83 -23.34 -3.18 0.80
CA PHE A 83 -23.95 -2.82 2.08
C PHE A 83 -24.98 -1.69 1.92
N TYR A 84 -24.68 -0.67 1.10
CA TYR A 84 -25.63 0.41 0.82
C TYR A 84 -26.88 -0.06 0.09
N LEU A 85 -26.79 -1.12 -0.71
CA LEU A 85 -27.92 -1.73 -1.39
C LEU A 85 -28.74 -2.67 -0.51
N LEU A 86 -28.28 -3.01 0.69
CA LEU A 86 -29.08 -3.83 1.61
C LEU A 86 -30.35 -3.09 2.07
N PRO A 87 -31.46 -3.81 2.26
CA PRO A 87 -32.76 -3.27 2.68
C PRO A 87 -32.81 -2.98 4.18
N ILE A 88 -31.82 -2.25 4.68
CA ILE A 88 -31.68 -1.87 6.09
C ILE A 88 -32.25 -0.47 6.28
N ASN A 89 -32.82 -0.22 7.46
CA ASN A 89 -33.28 1.10 7.88
C ASN A 89 -32.20 2.19 7.58
N PRO A 90 -32.54 3.25 6.81
CA PRO A 90 -31.59 4.30 6.43
C PRO A 90 -30.84 4.93 7.60
N SER A 91 -31.48 5.07 8.77
CA SER A 91 -30.87 5.68 9.95
C SER A 91 -29.74 4.84 10.55
N ILE A 92 -29.78 3.51 10.40
CA ILE A 92 -28.81 2.59 10.98
C ILE A 92 -27.70 2.24 9.96
N LYS A 93 -28.00 2.36 8.67
CA LYS A 93 -27.08 2.09 7.56
C LYS A 93 -25.69 2.73 7.72
N PRO A 94 -25.53 4.03 8.02
CA PRO A 94 -24.20 4.64 8.14
C PRO A 94 -23.40 4.08 9.32
N ILE A 95 -24.05 3.72 10.42
CA ILE A 95 -23.39 3.13 11.60
C ILE A 95 -22.80 1.77 11.25
N PHE A 96 -23.57 0.92 10.57
CA PHE A 96 -23.06 -0.37 10.12
C PHE A 96 -21.96 -0.22 9.06
N VAL A 97 -22.09 0.71 8.11
CA VAL A 97 -21.01 0.98 7.13
C VAL A 97 -19.73 1.35 7.86
N LEU A 98 -19.79 2.20 8.90
CA LEU A 98 -18.62 2.58 9.69
C LEU A 98 -18.02 1.38 10.43
N ILE A 99 -18.82 0.59 11.15
CA ILE A 99 -18.37 -0.63 11.85
C ILE A 99 -17.72 -1.58 10.86
N PHE A 100 -18.38 -1.78 9.72
CA PHE A 100 -17.91 -2.65 8.67
C PHE A 100 -16.57 -2.17 8.10
N VAL A 101 -16.44 -0.86 7.82
CA VAL A 101 -15.21 -0.22 7.34
C VAL A 101 -14.06 -0.46 8.31
N LEU A 102 -14.31 -0.32 9.62
CA LEU A 102 -13.34 -0.59 10.68
C LEU A 102 -12.93 -2.07 10.74
N LEU A 103 -13.90 -3.00 10.66
CA LEU A 103 -13.61 -4.44 10.64
C LEU A 103 -12.81 -4.87 9.40
N ALA A 104 -13.17 -4.33 8.24
CA ALA A 104 -12.49 -4.62 6.98
C ALA A 104 -11.08 -4.02 6.96
N PHE A 105 -10.83 -2.92 7.67
CA PHE A 105 -9.48 -2.39 7.89
C PHE A 105 -8.61 -3.33 8.73
N VAL A 106 -9.19 -4.06 9.68
CA VAL A 106 -8.47 -5.05 10.50
C VAL A 106 -8.15 -6.30 9.67
N ASN A 107 -9.17 -6.94 9.09
CA ASN A 107 -8.99 -8.15 8.30
C ASN A 107 -10.15 -8.38 7.33
N ILE A 108 -10.08 -7.72 6.18
CA ILE A 108 -11.03 -7.89 5.07
C ILE A 108 -11.25 -9.34 4.62
N THR A 109 -10.24 -10.23 4.70
CA THR A 109 -10.37 -11.61 4.21
C THR A 109 -11.38 -12.35 5.07
N ARG A 110 -11.30 -12.16 6.40
CA ARG A 110 -12.30 -12.68 7.33
C ARG A 110 -13.66 -12.04 7.09
N VAL A 111 -13.69 -10.72 6.91
CA VAL A 111 -14.95 -10.00 6.65
C VAL A 111 -15.63 -10.53 5.38
N LEU A 112 -14.89 -10.69 4.28
CA LEU A 112 -15.39 -11.27 3.03
C LEU A 112 -15.93 -12.68 3.25
N SER A 113 -15.21 -13.54 4.01
CA SER A 113 -15.65 -14.92 4.24
C SER A 113 -16.98 -15.04 4.98
N TYR A 114 -17.33 -14.08 5.85
CA TYR A 114 -18.62 -14.07 6.54
C TYR A 114 -19.68 -13.30 5.75
N PHE A 115 -19.31 -12.19 5.12
CA PHE A 115 -20.26 -11.28 4.49
C PHE A 115 -20.79 -11.80 3.16
N LEU A 116 -19.96 -12.49 2.36
CA LEU A 116 -20.39 -13.05 1.08
C LEU A 116 -21.50 -14.10 1.22
N PRO A 117 -21.39 -15.10 2.12
CA PRO A 117 -22.50 -16.02 2.37
C PRO A 117 -23.78 -15.32 2.82
N ILE A 118 -23.67 -14.28 3.64
CA ILE A 118 -24.83 -13.51 4.11
C ILE A 118 -25.51 -12.78 2.95
N ILE A 119 -24.76 -12.07 2.10
CA ILE A 119 -25.33 -11.43 0.90
C ILE A 119 -25.97 -12.48 -0.01
N GLY A 120 -25.28 -13.60 -0.24
CA GLY A 120 -25.79 -14.69 -1.07
C GLY A 120 -27.11 -15.26 -0.53
N LEU A 121 -27.19 -15.49 0.79
CA LEU A 121 -28.42 -15.95 1.45
C LEU A 121 -29.56 -14.93 1.30
N ILE A 122 -29.27 -13.64 1.51
CA ILE A 122 -30.26 -12.57 1.32
C ILE A 122 -30.79 -12.58 -0.12
N LEU A 123 -29.90 -12.64 -1.12
CA LEU A 123 -30.29 -12.72 -2.53
C LEU A 123 -31.16 -13.93 -2.83
N LEU A 124 -30.81 -15.11 -2.31
CA LEU A 124 -31.58 -16.34 -2.50
C LEU A 124 -32.96 -16.25 -1.84
N LEU A 125 -33.04 -15.77 -0.60
CA LEU A 125 -34.30 -15.59 0.13
C LEU A 125 -35.22 -14.61 -0.59
N PHE A 126 -34.73 -13.44 -1.00
CA PHE A 126 -35.54 -12.47 -1.71
C PHE A 126 -35.96 -12.93 -3.09
N SER A 127 -35.09 -13.66 -3.81
CA SER A 127 -35.45 -14.26 -5.10
C SER A 127 -36.55 -15.30 -4.93
N TRP A 128 -36.46 -16.15 -3.91
CA TRP A 128 -37.47 -17.15 -3.60
C TRP A 128 -38.81 -16.51 -3.19
N LEU A 129 -38.78 -15.52 -2.29
CA LEU A 129 -39.99 -14.78 -1.89
C LEU A 129 -40.64 -14.05 -3.07
N PHE A 130 -39.82 -13.48 -3.97
CA PHE A 130 -40.32 -12.80 -5.17
C PHE A 130 -41.05 -13.76 -6.11
N SER A 131 -40.59 -15.02 -6.22
CA SER A 131 -41.27 -16.07 -6.99
C SER A 131 -42.62 -16.48 -6.40
N ILE A 132 -42.83 -16.31 -5.08
CA ILE A 132 -44.10 -16.65 -4.41
C ILE A 132 -45.08 -15.47 -4.44
N ASN A 133 -44.63 -14.27 -4.06
CA ASN A 133 -45.47 -13.07 -3.97
C ASN A 133 -44.69 -11.80 -4.36
N PRO A 134 -44.60 -11.48 -5.67
CA PRO A 134 -43.80 -10.37 -6.14
C PRO A 134 -44.31 -9.01 -5.64
N LEU A 135 -45.62 -8.84 -5.49
CA LEU A 135 -46.23 -7.57 -5.06
C LEU A 135 -45.86 -7.21 -3.63
N GLN A 136 -45.84 -8.19 -2.72
CA GLN A 136 -45.46 -7.94 -1.33
C GLN A 136 -43.95 -7.68 -1.19
N VAL A 137 -43.12 -8.40 -1.95
CA VAL A 137 -41.67 -8.19 -1.92
C VAL A 137 -41.27 -6.83 -2.47
N GLN A 138 -41.93 -6.36 -3.53
CA GLN A 138 -41.67 -5.03 -4.12
C GLN A 138 -41.93 -3.86 -3.15
N LYS A 139 -42.80 -4.05 -2.14
CA LYS A 139 -43.01 -3.05 -1.07
C LYS A 139 -41.81 -2.95 -0.13
N THR A 140 -41.04 -4.03 0.01
CA THR A 140 -39.86 -4.09 0.90
C THR A 140 -38.57 -3.77 0.16
N ILE A 141 -38.40 -4.29 -1.05
CA ILE A 141 -37.21 -4.11 -1.88
C ILE A 141 -37.61 -3.79 -3.32
N SER A 142 -37.12 -2.67 -3.83
CA SER A 142 -37.31 -2.34 -5.25
C SER A 142 -36.58 -3.34 -6.16
N ILE A 143 -37.16 -3.64 -7.32
CA ILE A 143 -36.53 -4.49 -8.35
C ILE A 143 -35.14 -3.96 -8.72
N SER A 144 -34.99 -2.64 -8.84
CA SER A 144 -33.71 -1.98 -9.10
C SER A 144 -32.65 -2.28 -8.03
N THR A 145 -33.04 -2.31 -6.75
CA THR A 145 -32.12 -2.66 -5.65
C THR A 145 -31.67 -4.12 -5.76
N LEU A 146 -32.59 -5.04 -6.08
CA LEU A 146 -32.27 -6.46 -6.24
C LEU A 146 -31.34 -6.71 -7.44
N ILE A 147 -31.58 -6.04 -8.56
CA ILE A 147 -30.71 -6.07 -9.75
C ILE A 147 -29.33 -5.52 -9.39
N GLY A 148 -29.27 -4.34 -8.76
CA GLY A 148 -28.03 -3.72 -8.34
C GLY A 148 -27.21 -4.61 -7.41
N LEU A 149 -27.86 -5.20 -6.40
CA LEU A 149 -27.20 -6.10 -5.45
C LEU A 149 -26.69 -7.36 -6.14
N SER A 150 -27.45 -7.92 -7.09
CA SER A 150 -27.05 -9.08 -7.89
C SER A 150 -25.82 -8.77 -8.76
N ILE A 151 -25.78 -7.60 -9.41
CA ILE A 151 -24.62 -7.18 -10.23
C ILE A 151 -23.38 -7.03 -9.36
N VAL A 152 -23.48 -6.33 -8.23
CA VAL A 152 -22.35 -6.10 -7.32
C VAL A 152 -21.86 -7.41 -6.69
N PHE A 153 -22.78 -8.28 -6.28
CA PHE A 153 -22.45 -9.62 -5.78
C PHE A 153 -21.76 -10.47 -6.84
N GLY A 154 -22.28 -10.51 -8.06
CA GLY A 154 -21.66 -11.18 -9.19
C GLY A 154 -20.24 -10.68 -9.46
N ALA A 155 -20.02 -9.36 -9.42
CA ALA A 155 -18.70 -8.75 -9.56
C ALA A 155 -17.73 -9.17 -8.44
N LEU A 156 -18.20 -9.19 -7.18
CA LEU A 156 -17.40 -9.66 -6.04
C LEU A 156 -16.99 -11.13 -6.23
N VAL A 157 -17.93 -12.01 -6.57
CA VAL A 157 -17.66 -13.43 -6.82
C VAL A 157 -16.69 -13.60 -7.99
N ALA A 158 -16.91 -12.88 -9.09
CA ALA A 158 -16.02 -12.94 -10.26
C ALA A 158 -14.59 -12.53 -9.91
N ILE A 159 -14.38 -11.43 -9.18
CA ILE A 159 -13.04 -11.00 -8.75
C ILE A 159 -12.40 -12.05 -7.84
N LEU A 160 -13.16 -12.64 -6.92
CA LEU A 160 -12.61 -13.67 -6.02
C LEU A 160 -12.23 -14.93 -6.78
N VAL A 161 -13.05 -15.39 -7.72
CA VAL A 161 -12.73 -16.51 -8.60
C VAL A 161 -11.48 -16.20 -9.42
N LEU A 162 -11.38 -15.00 -10.01
CA LEU A 162 -10.20 -14.56 -10.75
C LEU A 162 -8.93 -14.58 -9.88
N LEU A 163 -9.01 -14.06 -8.65
CA LEU A 163 -7.90 -14.11 -7.69
C LEU A 163 -7.55 -15.57 -7.34
N LEU A 164 -8.54 -16.41 -7.04
CA LEU A 164 -8.30 -17.82 -6.71
C LEU A 164 -7.62 -18.56 -7.86
N LEU A 165 -8.07 -18.37 -9.10
CA LEU A 165 -7.47 -19.00 -10.29
C LEU A 165 -6.04 -18.48 -10.53
N LYS A 166 -5.84 -17.17 -10.51
CA LYS A 166 -4.52 -16.53 -10.71
C LYS A 166 -3.51 -16.98 -9.65
N TYR A 167 -3.90 -16.95 -8.38
CA TYR A 167 -3.00 -17.27 -7.27
C TYR A 167 -2.87 -18.76 -6.99
N ARG A 168 -3.76 -19.62 -7.51
CA ARG A 168 -3.54 -21.07 -7.51
C ARG A 168 -2.26 -21.44 -8.25
N SER A 169 -2.00 -20.81 -9.40
CA SER A 169 -0.77 -20.99 -10.17
C SER A 169 0.48 -20.51 -9.42
N ILE A 170 0.38 -19.39 -8.70
CA ILE A 170 1.49 -18.89 -7.87
C ILE A 170 1.74 -19.82 -6.68
N LYS A 171 0.68 -20.30 -6.03
CA LYS A 171 0.78 -21.21 -4.89
C LYS A 171 1.42 -22.54 -5.25
N SER A 172 1.24 -23.06 -6.47
CA SER A 172 1.94 -24.28 -6.91
C SER A 172 3.45 -24.06 -7.06
N ARG A 173 3.90 -22.86 -7.44
CA ARG A 173 5.33 -22.50 -7.52
C ARG A 173 5.90 -22.06 -6.17
N ILE A 174 5.08 -21.47 -5.32
CA ILE A 174 5.45 -20.93 -4.01
C ILE A 174 4.44 -21.45 -2.97
N PRO A 175 4.64 -22.65 -2.39
CA PRO A 175 3.66 -23.30 -1.50
C PRO A 175 3.25 -22.45 -0.29
N ASP A 176 4.16 -21.63 0.24
CA ASP A 176 3.92 -20.75 1.39
C ASP A 176 3.18 -19.45 1.01
N PHE A 177 2.80 -19.27 -0.25
CA PHE A 177 2.00 -18.13 -0.66
C PHE A 177 0.61 -18.18 0.00
N LYS A 178 0.22 -17.10 0.69
CA LYS A 178 -1.10 -16.98 1.31
C LYS A 178 -1.92 -15.90 0.63
N LEU A 179 -3.15 -16.22 0.24
CA LEU A 179 -4.06 -15.26 -0.40
C LEU A 179 -4.36 -14.06 0.51
N GLU A 180 -4.41 -14.28 1.84
CA GLU A 180 -4.56 -13.21 2.84
C GLU A 180 -3.42 -12.18 2.85
N ASP A 181 -2.27 -12.45 2.21
CA ASP A 181 -1.19 -11.47 2.10
C ASP A 181 -1.50 -10.39 1.06
N ILE A 182 -2.45 -10.63 0.15
CA ILE A 182 -2.94 -9.64 -0.82
C ILE A 182 -3.60 -8.46 -0.10
N SER A 183 -4.29 -8.71 1.01
CA SER A 183 -4.99 -7.68 1.76
C SER A 183 -4.14 -6.96 2.81
N LYS A 184 -2.91 -7.41 3.05
CA LYS A 184 -2.05 -6.80 4.08
C LYS A 184 -1.55 -5.44 3.61
N LEU A 185 -1.45 -4.48 4.53
CA LEU A 185 -0.95 -3.14 4.21
C LEU A 185 0.55 -3.13 3.90
N SER A 186 1.33 -4.02 4.52
CA SER A 186 2.71 -4.32 4.15
C SER A 186 3.10 -5.74 4.52
N LEU A 187 4.03 -6.29 3.76
CA LEU A 187 4.61 -7.60 4.00
C LEU A 187 5.89 -7.52 4.82
N PRO A 188 6.22 -8.57 5.58
CA PRO A 188 7.56 -8.74 6.12
C PRO A 188 8.55 -9.01 4.97
N VAL A 189 9.81 -8.62 5.17
CA VAL A 189 10.84 -8.65 4.13
C VAL A 189 11.09 -10.06 3.61
N ASN A 190 11.04 -11.07 4.48
CA ASN A 190 11.19 -12.46 4.07
C ASN A 190 10.13 -12.90 3.05
N LYS A 191 8.88 -12.44 3.19
CA LYS A 191 7.81 -12.71 2.22
C LYS A 191 8.03 -11.96 0.91
N ILE A 192 8.50 -10.71 0.96
CA ILE A 192 8.84 -9.95 -0.25
C ILE A 192 9.93 -10.70 -1.04
N LEU A 193 11.00 -11.12 -0.35
CA LEU A 193 12.10 -11.88 -0.96
C LEU A 193 11.67 -13.25 -1.51
N LYS A 194 10.67 -13.90 -0.90
CA LYS A 194 10.14 -15.19 -1.35
C LYS A 194 9.14 -15.05 -2.50
N TYR A 195 8.18 -14.13 -2.37
CA TYR A 195 7.10 -13.96 -3.33
C TYR A 195 7.54 -13.25 -4.59
N LYS A 196 8.63 -12.46 -4.53
CA LYS A 196 9.09 -11.64 -5.65
C LYS A 196 7.99 -10.70 -6.17
N LEU A 197 7.12 -10.25 -5.27
CA LEU A 197 5.98 -9.38 -5.53
C LEU A 197 5.93 -8.29 -4.47
N ALA A 198 5.79 -7.04 -4.88
CA ALA A 198 5.76 -5.90 -3.97
C ALA A 198 4.91 -4.74 -4.49
N VAL A 199 4.36 -3.96 -3.57
CA VAL A 199 3.85 -2.60 -3.83
C VAL A 199 4.85 -1.55 -3.31
N CYS A 200 4.64 -0.26 -3.60
CA CYS A 200 5.63 0.80 -3.27
C CYS A 200 6.11 0.78 -1.81
N ARG A 201 5.21 0.51 -0.86
CA ARG A 201 5.53 0.41 0.58
C ARG A 201 6.45 -0.78 0.90
N ASP A 202 6.27 -1.88 0.18
CA ASP A 202 7.11 -3.07 0.34
C ASP A 202 8.48 -2.87 -0.32
N TYR A 203 8.54 -2.20 -1.48
CA TYR A 203 9.80 -1.78 -2.08
C TYR A 203 10.58 -0.86 -1.14
N ALA A 204 9.92 0.17 -0.59
CA ALA A 204 10.55 1.07 0.35
C ALA A 204 11.10 0.31 1.59
N LYS A 205 10.30 -0.61 2.15
CA LYS A 205 10.73 -1.46 3.26
C LYS A 205 11.94 -2.32 2.92
N LEU A 206 11.88 -3.05 1.80
CA LEU A 206 12.95 -3.93 1.36
C LEU A 206 14.24 -3.13 1.12
N THR A 207 14.12 -1.98 0.45
CA THR A 207 15.23 -1.09 0.17
C THR A 207 15.86 -0.56 1.46
N ALA A 208 15.04 -0.10 2.41
CA ALA A 208 15.53 0.37 3.71
C ALA A 208 16.23 -0.76 4.47
N ALA A 209 15.67 -1.97 4.45
CA ALA A 209 16.27 -3.13 5.10
C ALA A 209 17.62 -3.51 4.50
N LEU A 210 17.76 -3.44 3.16
CA LEU A 210 19.03 -3.65 2.47
C LEU A 210 20.05 -2.56 2.82
N LEU A 211 19.65 -1.29 2.76
CA LEU A 211 20.51 -0.16 3.08
C LEU A 211 21.00 -0.18 4.54
N PHE A 212 20.15 -0.55 5.50
CA PHE A 212 20.58 -0.70 6.89
C PHE A 212 21.61 -1.81 7.10
N ASN A 213 21.61 -2.86 6.28
CA ASN A 213 22.63 -3.90 6.33
C ASN A 213 23.93 -3.48 5.62
N LEU A 214 23.84 -2.68 4.57
CA LEU A 214 24.99 -2.14 3.83
C LEU A 214 25.68 -0.96 4.56
N TYR A 215 24.88 -0.11 5.18
CA TYR A 215 25.28 1.15 5.81
C TYR A 215 24.73 1.23 7.25
N PRO A 216 25.28 0.43 8.19
CA PRO A 216 24.69 0.25 9.53
C PRO A 216 24.68 1.51 10.41
N ASN A 217 25.45 2.54 10.04
CA ASN A 217 25.54 3.82 10.76
C ASN A 217 24.87 4.97 9.98
N ALA A 218 24.31 4.71 8.80
CA ALA A 218 23.68 5.73 7.99
C ALA A 218 22.23 5.98 8.42
N LYS A 219 21.79 7.22 8.20
CA LYS A 219 20.38 7.59 8.29
C LYS A 219 19.69 7.22 6.99
N ILE A 220 18.55 6.56 7.09
CA ILE A 220 17.72 6.17 5.95
C ILE A 220 16.50 7.08 5.90
N TYR A 221 16.22 7.62 4.72
CA TYR A 221 15.16 8.59 4.52
C TYR A 221 14.01 7.95 3.73
N PHE A 222 12.78 8.38 4.01
CA PHE A 222 11.58 7.94 3.32
C PHE A 222 10.86 9.16 2.76
N PHE A 223 10.80 9.23 1.43
CA PHE A 223 10.08 10.26 0.69
C PHE A 223 8.66 9.79 0.47
N THR A 224 7.69 10.57 0.94
CA THR A 224 6.27 10.21 0.87
C THR A 224 5.47 11.28 0.13
N ILE A 225 4.65 10.81 -0.81
CA ILE A 225 3.64 11.58 -1.54
C ILE A 225 2.32 10.80 -1.49
N PRO A 226 1.17 11.38 -1.89
CA PRO A 226 -0.08 10.63 -1.93
C PRO A 226 0.07 9.33 -2.72
N TRP A 227 -0.29 8.21 -2.09
CA TRP A 227 -0.28 6.87 -2.69
C TRP A 227 1.09 6.29 -3.07
N HIS A 228 2.21 6.96 -2.72
CA HIS A 228 3.56 6.46 -3.05
C HIS A 228 4.59 6.76 -1.96
N VAL A 229 5.59 5.89 -1.87
CA VAL A 229 6.73 6.04 -0.95
C VAL A 229 7.97 5.45 -1.58
N ALA A 230 9.09 6.14 -1.43
CA ALA A 230 10.41 5.68 -1.85
C ALA A 230 11.43 5.85 -0.72
N THR A 231 12.47 5.03 -0.75
CA THR A 231 13.55 5.06 0.25
C THR A 231 14.74 5.80 -0.33
N ALA A 232 15.49 6.51 0.51
CA ALA A 232 16.66 7.26 0.10
C ALA A 232 17.78 7.17 1.12
N ILE A 233 19.00 7.42 0.65
CA ILE A 233 20.19 7.59 1.49
C ILE A 233 20.84 8.94 1.17
N LYS A 234 21.48 9.55 2.17
CA LYS A 234 22.19 10.83 2.01
C LYS A 234 23.68 10.58 1.90
N ILE A 235 24.26 10.93 0.75
CA ILE A 235 25.70 10.76 0.45
C ILE A 235 26.22 12.09 -0.10
N GLY A 236 27.34 12.59 0.44
CA GLY A 236 27.90 13.90 0.04
C GLY A 236 26.90 15.06 0.16
N GLY A 237 26.04 15.03 1.19
CA GLY A 237 25.02 16.06 1.44
C GLY A 237 23.78 16.00 0.54
N LYS A 238 23.71 15.07 -0.42
CA LYS A 238 22.60 14.95 -1.38
C LYS A 238 21.79 13.67 -1.12
N TYR A 239 20.48 13.74 -1.34
CA TYR A 239 19.61 12.57 -1.27
C TYR A 239 19.63 11.82 -2.60
N TYR A 240 19.83 10.51 -2.50
CA TYR A 240 19.72 9.56 -3.60
C TYR A 240 18.53 8.66 -3.31
N ILE A 241 17.46 8.82 -4.10
CA ILE A 241 16.18 8.13 -3.96
C ILE A 241 16.22 6.86 -4.79
N LEU A 242 15.99 5.74 -4.09
CA LEU A 242 15.83 4.40 -4.61
C LEU A 242 14.33 4.10 -4.68
N ASP A 243 13.78 4.33 -5.86
CA ASP A 243 12.43 3.92 -6.25
C ASP A 243 12.52 2.66 -7.12
N ARG A 244 11.41 1.96 -7.36
CA ARG A 244 11.35 0.61 -7.98
C ARG A 244 12.27 0.40 -9.20
N GLN A 245 12.52 1.45 -9.98
CA GLN A 245 13.19 1.36 -11.28
C GLN A 245 14.35 2.35 -11.37
N LEU A 246 15.36 1.96 -12.14
CA LEU A 246 16.47 2.82 -12.53
C LEU A 246 16.01 4.09 -13.28
N PRO A 247 16.86 5.12 -13.35
CA PRO A 247 18.09 5.29 -12.55
C PRO A 247 17.80 5.67 -11.08
N VAL A 248 18.82 5.58 -10.22
CA VAL A 248 18.82 6.24 -8.90
C VAL A 248 18.65 7.74 -9.12
N LEU A 249 17.66 8.36 -8.49
CA LEU A 249 17.31 9.75 -8.74
C LEU A 249 17.68 10.69 -7.60
N ARG A 250 17.94 11.95 -7.94
CA ARG A 250 17.96 13.03 -6.95
C ARG A 250 16.53 13.48 -6.64
N THR A 251 16.36 14.23 -5.55
CA THR A 251 15.04 14.67 -5.08
C THR A 251 14.24 15.46 -6.13
N ASP A 252 14.89 16.36 -6.84
CA ASP A 252 14.28 17.17 -7.91
C ASP A 252 13.79 16.29 -9.07
N GLU A 253 14.64 15.40 -9.56
CA GLU A 253 14.30 14.47 -10.65
C GLU A 253 13.16 13.52 -10.26
N TRP A 254 13.15 13.05 -9.01
CA TRP A 254 12.10 12.17 -8.50
C TRP A 254 10.76 12.90 -8.38
N LEU A 255 10.75 14.14 -7.88
CA LEU A 255 9.56 14.96 -7.82
C LEU A 255 9.01 15.30 -9.22
N ILE A 256 9.89 15.57 -10.19
CA ILE A 256 9.49 15.76 -11.60
C ILE A 256 8.85 14.49 -12.14
N ARG A 257 9.48 13.32 -11.96
CA ARG A 257 8.96 12.02 -12.44
C ARG A 257 7.56 11.73 -11.92
N TRP A 258 7.27 12.11 -10.67
CA TRP A 258 5.97 11.89 -10.04
C TRP A 258 4.98 13.06 -10.22
N ASN A 259 5.34 14.09 -10.99
CA ASN A 259 4.53 15.29 -11.16
C ASN A 259 4.12 15.92 -9.79
N ARG A 260 5.10 16.10 -8.91
CA ARG A 260 4.89 16.65 -7.56
C ARG A 260 5.72 17.90 -7.34
N LYS A 261 5.16 18.84 -6.58
CA LYS A 261 5.88 20.04 -6.12
C LYS A 261 6.59 19.83 -4.79
N ASP A 262 6.19 18.82 -4.03
CA ASP A 262 6.68 18.58 -2.68
C ASP A 262 6.58 17.11 -2.28
N ALA A 263 7.35 16.76 -1.24
CA ALA A 263 7.25 15.48 -0.55
C ALA A 263 7.53 15.65 0.94
N ASP A 264 6.82 14.86 1.77
CA ASP A 264 7.12 14.76 3.18
C ASP A 264 8.25 13.74 3.37
N VAL A 265 9.30 14.12 4.09
CA VAL A 265 10.49 13.30 4.34
C VAL A 265 10.51 12.86 5.81
N TYR A 266 10.75 11.57 5.99
CA TYR A 266 10.93 10.95 7.30
C TYR A 266 12.33 10.33 7.35
N THR A 267 12.92 10.26 8.53
CA THR A 267 14.23 9.64 8.73
C THR A 267 14.13 8.49 9.70
N SER A 268 15.02 7.53 9.54
CA SER A 268 15.12 6.34 10.36
C SER A 268 16.57 5.97 10.62
N GLU A 269 16.84 5.55 11.85
CA GLU A 269 18.18 5.24 12.36
C GLU A 269 18.12 3.96 13.18
N LEU A 270 19.19 3.17 13.16
CA LEU A 270 19.27 1.97 13.99
C LEU A 270 19.60 2.36 15.43
N ILE A 271 18.77 1.93 16.38
CA ILE A 271 19.03 2.13 17.81
C ILE A 271 19.77 0.90 18.34
N ARG A 272 20.94 1.14 18.95
CA ARG A 272 21.79 0.12 19.55
C ARG A 272 21.93 0.35 21.05
N ASN A 273 22.06 -0.72 21.83
CA ASN A 273 22.40 -0.62 23.25
C ASN A 273 23.90 -0.31 23.43
N SER A 274 24.34 -0.15 24.68
CA SER A 274 25.75 0.04 25.05
C SER A 274 26.69 -1.06 24.53
N GLU A 275 26.17 -2.27 24.30
CA GLU A 275 26.91 -3.42 23.75
C GLU A 275 26.95 -3.42 22.21
N GLY A 276 26.36 -2.42 21.54
CA GLY A 276 26.29 -2.33 20.07
C GLY A 276 25.22 -3.23 19.43
N LYS A 277 24.41 -3.94 20.22
CA LYS A 277 23.33 -4.82 19.75
C LYS A 277 22.14 -3.98 19.30
N LEU A 278 21.60 -4.33 18.13
CA LEU A 278 20.40 -3.70 17.58
C LEU A 278 19.17 -4.00 18.45
N VAL A 279 18.58 -2.95 19.03
CA VAL A 279 17.43 -3.03 19.94
C VAL A 279 16.16 -2.43 19.36
N ASP A 280 16.24 -1.42 18.49
CA ASP A 280 15.07 -0.83 17.84
C ASP A 280 15.45 -0.05 16.56
N VAL A 281 14.46 0.51 15.87
CA VAL A 281 14.61 1.36 14.70
C VAL A 281 13.85 2.67 14.96
N ASP A 282 14.58 3.78 15.06
CA ASP A 282 14.00 5.12 15.19
C ASP A 282 13.21 5.47 13.92
N PHE A 283 12.16 6.26 14.07
CA PHE A 283 11.41 6.80 12.95
C PHE A 283 10.78 8.14 13.31
N LYS A 284 11.27 9.21 12.68
CA LYS A 284 10.83 10.59 12.95
C LYS A 284 10.60 11.37 11.68
N TYR A 285 9.67 12.32 11.75
CA TYR A 285 9.51 13.32 10.70
C TYR A 285 10.81 14.14 10.59
N HIS A 286 11.29 14.34 9.37
CA HIS A 286 12.53 15.08 9.13
C HIS A 286 12.22 16.48 8.63
N GLU A 287 11.63 16.58 7.43
CA GLU A 287 11.38 17.86 6.78
C GLU A 287 10.34 17.70 5.67
N LYS A 288 9.90 18.82 5.10
CA LYS A 288 9.14 18.85 3.86
C LYS A 288 10.04 19.42 2.77
N VAL A 289 10.29 18.64 1.73
CA VAL A 289 11.13 19.08 0.61
C VAL A 289 10.25 19.60 -0.51
N PHE A 290 10.64 20.74 -1.07
CA PHE A 290 9.96 21.39 -2.19
C PHE A 290 10.82 21.30 -3.44
N PHE A 291 10.17 21.09 -4.58
CA PHE A 291 10.76 21.27 -5.89
C PHE A 291 10.87 22.76 -6.17
N ILE A 292 12.09 23.30 -6.06
CA ILE A 292 12.39 24.68 -6.42
C ILE A 292 12.82 24.69 -7.89
N LEU A 293 11.92 25.13 -8.77
CA LEU A 293 12.23 25.36 -10.17
C LEU A 293 13.27 26.48 -10.26
N LYS A 294 14.51 26.10 -10.57
CA LYS A 294 15.60 27.07 -10.76
C LYS A 294 15.46 27.90 -12.05
N LYS A 295 14.56 27.55 -12.97
CA LYS A 295 14.40 28.23 -14.27
C LYS A 295 12.93 28.38 -14.69
N PRO A 296 12.43 29.61 -14.96
CA PRO A 296 11.02 29.88 -15.31
C PRO A 296 10.51 29.16 -16.58
N TRP A 297 11.35 29.01 -17.61
CA TRP A 297 10.94 28.38 -18.88
C TRP A 297 10.68 26.88 -18.76
N MET A 298 11.21 26.21 -17.73
CA MET A 298 10.84 24.82 -17.44
C MET A 298 9.40 24.69 -16.93
N GLN A 299 8.80 25.73 -16.31
CA GLN A 299 7.39 25.66 -15.89
C GLN A 299 6.43 25.58 -17.07
N ILE A 300 6.72 26.31 -18.15
CA ILE A 300 5.84 26.40 -19.33
C ILE A 300 5.85 25.08 -20.11
N ASN A 301 7.02 24.46 -20.28
CA ASN A 301 7.11 23.15 -20.91
C ASN A 301 6.57 22.03 -20.00
N TRP A 302 6.79 22.12 -18.70
CA TRP A 302 6.24 21.18 -17.72
C TRP A 302 4.71 21.16 -17.75
N GLN A 303 4.04 22.32 -17.76
CA GLN A 303 2.58 22.37 -17.88
C GLN A 303 2.05 21.79 -19.20
N ARG A 304 2.80 21.90 -20.31
CA ARG A 304 2.41 21.32 -21.61
C ARG A 304 2.60 19.81 -21.68
N GLU A 305 3.62 19.26 -21.03
CA GLU A 305 3.81 17.79 -20.96
C GLU A 305 2.78 17.13 -20.04
N LEU A 306 2.32 17.81 -18.99
CA LEU A 306 1.25 17.31 -18.12
C LEU A 306 -0.12 17.18 -18.79
N GLN A 307 -0.35 17.83 -19.93
CA GLN A 307 -1.58 17.69 -20.70
C GLN A 307 -1.55 16.50 -21.68
N LYS A 308 -0.42 15.79 -21.80
CA LYS A 308 -0.23 14.69 -22.75
C LYS A 308 -0.26 13.29 -22.10
N CYS A 309 -0.39 13.21 -20.78
CA CYS A 309 -0.52 11.98 -19.99
C CYS A 309 -1.87 11.96 -19.27
#